data_AF-A0A1V5WAU7-F1
#
_entry.id   AF-A0A1V5WAU7-F1
#
_cell.length_a   1.000
_cell.length_b   1.000
_cell.length_c   1.000
_cell.angle_alpha   90.00
_cell.angle_beta   90.00
_cell.angle_gamma   90.00
#
_symmetry.space_group_name_H-M   'P 1'
#
loop_
_entity.id
_entity.type
_entity.pdbx_description
1 polymer ?
#
loop_
_entity_poly.entity_id
_entity_poly.type
_entity_poly.pdbx_seq_one_letter_code
_entity_poly.pdbx_strand_id
1 'polypeptide(L)'
;MLITLLLLTLAFAFCFQFLLIILYVSNKSDNYFKSLLGTFIINTTLMILISIVAIGNPEDVYSINIKFVSWVVSGIICFFVLILKISITIRIVKRTKDPQYYDINFFGKKVYKPGLVRPKEFLALIASVPIFLLIGAYFVARLINLILYGHI
;
A
#
# COMPACT_ATOMS: atom_id res chain seq x y z
N MET A 1 -24.08 8.99 -3.14
CA MET A 1 -22.74 9.58 -3.46
C MET A 1 -21.87 9.84 -2.23
N LEU A 2 -22.42 10.44 -1.17
CA LEU A 2 -21.70 10.73 0.08
C LEU A 2 -21.09 9.47 0.72
N ILE A 3 -21.87 8.39 0.87
CA ILE A 3 -21.38 7.13 1.47
C ILE A 3 -20.21 6.55 0.67
N THR A 4 -20.31 6.56 -0.67
CA THR A 4 -19.23 6.10 -1.55
C THR A 4 -17.94 6.88 -1.33
N LEU A 5 -18.03 8.22 -1.22
CA LEU A 5 -16.89 9.08 -0.95
C LEU A 5 -16.27 8.82 0.43
N LEU A 6 -17.11 8.63 1.46
CA LEU A 6 -16.66 8.29 2.80
C LEU A 6 -15.97 6.91 2.83
N LEU A 7 -16.50 5.91 2.13
CA LEU A 7 -15.89 4.58 2.01
C LEU A 7 -14.53 4.64 1.32
N LEU A 8 -14.40 5.41 0.23
CA LEU A 8 -13.13 5.59 -0.45
C LEU A 8 -12.10 6.32 0.43
N THR A 9 -12.56 7.33 1.18
CA THR A 9 -11.72 8.06 2.14
C THR A 9 -11.24 7.14 3.26
N LEU A 10 -12.13 6.30 3.80
CA LEU A 10 -11.79 5.30 4.81
C LEU A 10 -10.78 4.28 4.26
N ALA A 11 -10.98 3.76 3.05
CA ALA A 11 -10.06 2.82 2.43
C ALA A 11 -8.66 3.41 2.25
N PHE A 12 -8.57 4.67 1.81
CA PHE A 12 -7.30 5.38 1.70
C PHE A 12 -6.63 5.58 3.07
N ALA A 13 -7.39 6.07 4.05
CA ALA A 13 -6.87 6.35 5.39
C ALA A 13 -6.45 5.07 6.14
N PHE A 14 -7.12 3.95 5.88
CA PHE A 14 -6.72 2.63 6.37
C PHE A 14 -5.41 2.15 5.73
N CYS A 15 -5.25 2.27 4.41
CA CYS A 15 -3.98 1.95 3.74
C CYS A 15 -2.82 2.81 4.26
N PHE A 16 -3.09 4.10 4.52
CA PHE A 16 -2.11 5.00 5.09
C PHE A 16 -1.70 4.61 6.52
N GLN A 17 -2.64 4.18 7.36
CA GLN A 17 -2.33 3.65 8.70
C GLN A 17 -1.42 2.41 8.63
N PHE A 18 -1.66 1.49 7.68
CA PHE A 18 -0.78 0.35 7.45
C PHE A 18 0.64 0.75 7.08
N LEU A 19 0.79 1.77 6.24
CA LEU A 19 2.10 2.31 5.88
C LEU A 19 2.83 2.87 7.11
N LEU A 20 2.13 3.60 7.98
CA LEU A 20 2.70 4.12 9.22
C LEU A 20 3.14 3.02 10.18
N ILE A 21 2.38 1.91 10.29
CA ILE A 21 2.77 0.75 11.08
C ILE A 21 4.12 0.20 10.58
N ILE A 22 4.26 0.01 9.27
CA ILE A 22 5.49 -0.52 8.67
C ILE A 22 6.67 0.42 8.92
N LEU A 23 6.48 1.73 8.77
CA LEU A 23 7.50 2.74 9.04
C LEU A 23 7.88 2.81 10.52
N TYR A 24 6.90 2.74 11.41
CA TYR A 24 7.12 2.75 12.85
C TYR A 24 7.91 1.51 13.29
N VAL A 25 7.53 0.31 12.84
CA VAL A 25 8.26 -0.93 13.16
C VAL A 25 9.70 -0.90 12.63
N SER A 26 9.92 -0.21 11.51
CA SER A 26 11.25 -0.12 10.89
C SER A 26 12.17 0.90 11.58
N ASN A 27 11.65 2.09 11.92
CA ASN A 27 12.44 3.22 12.39
C ASN A 27 12.33 3.46 13.90
N LYS A 28 11.31 2.90 14.58
CA LYS A 28 10.99 3.11 16.00
C LYS A 28 10.95 4.58 16.43
N SER A 29 10.58 5.49 15.53
CA SER A 29 10.51 6.93 15.81
C SER A 29 9.18 7.31 16.47
N ASP A 30 9.26 8.19 17.47
CA ASP A 30 8.11 8.74 18.19
C ASP A 30 7.15 9.52 17.26
N ASN A 31 7.66 10.15 16.20
CA ASN A 31 6.84 10.87 15.23
C ASN A 31 5.86 9.92 14.51
N TYR A 32 6.34 8.74 14.09
CA TYR A 32 5.47 7.76 13.44
C TYR A 32 4.44 7.17 14.40
N PHE A 33 4.79 7.05 15.69
CA PHE A 33 3.84 6.63 16.73
C PHE A 33 2.70 7.64 16.92
N LYS A 34 3.03 8.93 17.04
CA LYS A 34 2.04 10.01 17.12
C LYS A 34 1.14 10.07 15.89
N SER A 35 1.72 9.94 14.68
CA SER A 35 0.92 9.87 13.44
C SER A 35 0.02 8.62 13.39
N LEU A 36 0.49 7.48 13.91
CA LEU A 36 -0.30 6.25 13.98
C LEU A 36 -1.51 6.41 14.91
N LEU A 37 -1.34 7.05 16.08
CA LEU A 37 -2.46 7.37 16.96
C LEU A 37 -3.46 8.32 16.29
N GLY A 38 -2.97 9.37 15.62
CA GLY A 38 -3.84 10.31 14.90
C GLY A 38 -4.66 9.62 13.80
N THR A 39 -4.02 8.77 12.98
CA THR A 39 -4.71 8.02 11.92
C THR A 39 -5.69 6.98 12.48
N PHE A 40 -5.38 6.34 13.60
CA PHE A 40 -6.32 5.45 14.28
C PHE A 40 -7.59 6.18 14.74
N ILE A 41 -7.44 7.38 15.34
CA ILE A 41 -8.58 8.21 15.75
C ILE A 41 -9.40 8.63 14.52
N ILE A 42 -8.74 9.11 13.46
CA ILE A 42 -9.41 9.53 12.22
C ILE A 42 -10.20 8.36 11.61
N ASN A 43 -9.60 7.18 11.51
CA ASN A 43 -10.24 5.99 10.94
C ASN A 43 -11.44 5.55 11.79
N THR A 44 -11.30 5.56 13.12
CA THR A 44 -12.39 5.22 14.03
C THR A 44 -13.55 6.20 13.88
N THR A 45 -13.27 7.49 13.86
CA THR A 45 -14.29 8.54 13.65
C THR A 45 -14.96 8.40 12.28
N LEU A 46 -14.20 8.14 11.22
CA LEU A 46 -14.75 7.89 9.88
C LEU A 46 -15.68 6.67 9.86
N MET A 47 -15.30 5.56 10.51
CA MET A 47 -16.16 4.38 10.61
C MET A 47 -17.48 4.68 11.34
N ILE A 48 -17.42 5.43 12.44
CA ILE A 48 -18.62 5.82 13.19
C ILE A 48 -19.52 6.71 12.32
N LEU A 49 -18.95 7.71 11.64
CA LEU A 49 -19.70 8.59 10.74
C LEU A 49 -20.34 7.81 9.58
N ILE A 50 -19.60 6.89 8.95
CA ILE A 50 -20.16 6.02 7.90
C ILE A 50 -21.31 5.19 8.44
N SER A 51 -21.17 4.62 9.64
CA SER A 51 -22.23 3.82 10.27
C SER A 51 -23.50 4.66 10.52
N ILE A 52 -23.36 5.88 11.03
CA ILE A 52 -24.49 6.79 11.26
C ILE A 52 -25.19 7.12 9.95
N VAL A 53 -24.43 7.49 8.91
CA VAL A 53 -25.00 7.85 7.60
C VAL A 53 -25.67 6.63 6.94
N ALA A 54 -25.06 5.44 7.03
CA ALA A 54 -25.59 4.22 6.45
C ALA A 54 -26.90 3.77 7.11
N ILE A 55 -27.03 3.94 8.43
CA ILE A 55 -28.28 3.65 9.16
C ILE A 55 -29.34 4.72 8.86
N GLY A 56 -28.94 5.99 8.80
CA GLY A 56 -29.85 7.12 8.55
C GLY A 56 -30.47 7.10 7.15
N ASN A 57 -29.71 6.70 6.13
CA ASN A 57 -30.15 6.67 4.74
C ASN A 57 -29.81 5.31 4.10
N PRO A 58 -30.59 4.25 4.35
CA PRO A 58 -30.31 2.91 3.83
C PRO A 58 -30.37 2.85 2.29
N GLU A 59 -31.19 3.68 1.66
CA GLU A 59 -31.29 3.78 0.18
C GLU A 59 -29.94 4.14 -0.46
N ASP A 60 -29.16 5.01 0.18
CA ASP A 60 -27.83 5.39 -0.29
C ASP A 60 -26.86 4.20 -0.29
N VAL A 61 -27.04 3.23 0.62
CA VAL A 61 -26.20 2.02 0.69
C VAL A 61 -26.48 1.11 -0.49
N TYR A 62 -27.74 0.94 -0.87
CA TYR A 62 -28.13 0.14 -2.04
C TYR A 62 -27.70 0.79 -3.36
N SER A 63 -27.56 2.12 -3.38
CA SER A 63 -27.07 2.86 -4.55
C SER A 63 -25.55 2.70 -4.81
N ILE A 64 -24.81 2.06 -3.90
CA ILE A 64 -23.36 1.94 -4.01
C ILE A 64 -22.99 1.04 -5.20
N ASN A 65 -22.27 1.59 -6.16
CA ASN A 65 -21.64 0.82 -7.21
C ASN A 65 -20.43 0.05 -6.65
N ILE A 66 -20.67 -1.19 -6.20
CA ILE A 66 -19.65 -2.06 -5.62
C ILE A 66 -18.51 -2.31 -6.61
N LYS A 67 -18.80 -2.49 -7.91
CA LYS A 67 -17.77 -2.72 -8.93
C LYS A 67 -16.79 -1.55 -8.98
N PHE A 68 -17.31 -0.32 -9.00
CA PHE A 68 -16.50 0.89 -9.00
C PHE A 68 -15.68 1.02 -7.71
N VAL A 69 -16.31 0.84 -6.54
CA VAL A 69 -15.62 0.93 -5.26
C VAL A 69 -14.51 -0.10 -5.15
N SER A 70 -14.78 -1.37 -5.48
CA SER A 70 -13.78 -2.43 -5.45
C SER A 70 -12.62 -2.17 -6.41
N TRP A 71 -12.89 -1.59 -7.59
CA TRP A 71 -11.85 -1.20 -8.53
C TRP A 71 -10.94 -0.10 -7.97
N VAL A 72 -11.52 0.97 -7.42
CA VAL A 72 -10.75 2.07 -6.82
C VAL A 72 -9.95 1.59 -5.61
N VAL A 73 -10.56 0.81 -4.71
CA VAL A 73 -9.88 0.24 -3.53
C VAL A 73 -8.72 -0.65 -3.96
N SER A 74 -8.91 -1.49 -4.98
CA SER A 74 -7.83 -2.31 -5.53
C SER A 74 -6.70 -1.47 -6.11
N GLY A 75 -7.02 -0.37 -6.80
CA GLY A 75 -6.04 0.60 -7.27
C GLY A 75 -5.23 1.20 -6.12
N ILE A 76 -5.91 1.68 -5.07
CA ILE A 76 -5.25 2.25 -3.87
C ILE A 76 -4.27 1.23 -3.28
N ILE A 77 -4.74 0.00 -3.00
CA ILE A 77 -3.89 -1.04 -2.40
C ILE A 77 -2.70 -1.37 -3.32
N CYS A 78 -2.93 -1.50 -4.63
CA CYS A 78 -1.89 -1.75 -5.62
C CYS A 78 -0.80 -0.67 -5.58
N PHE A 79 -1.18 0.61 -5.59
CA PHE A 79 -0.23 1.72 -5.51
C PHE A 79 0.55 1.74 -4.19
N PHE A 80 -0.10 1.47 -3.06
CA PHE A 80 0.59 1.38 -1.77
C PHE A 80 1.64 0.26 -1.75
N VAL A 81 1.30 -0.93 -2.26
CA VAL A 81 2.25 -2.05 -2.35
C VAL A 81 3.38 -1.72 -3.33
N LEU A 82 3.08 -1.05 -4.45
CA LEU A 82 4.10 -0.60 -5.40
C LEU A 82 5.10 0.37 -4.75
N ILE A 83 4.61 1.39 -4.04
CA ILE A 83 5.45 2.38 -3.34
C ILE A 83 6.34 1.68 -2.31
N LEU A 84 5.81 0.70 -1.58
CA LEU A 84 6.58 -0.11 -0.63
C LEU A 84 7.71 -0.87 -1.33
N LYS A 85 7.41 -1.56 -2.43
CA LYS A 85 8.40 -2.31 -3.23
C LYS A 85 9.48 -1.39 -3.80
N ILE A 86 9.09 -0.24 -4.37
CA ILE A 86 10.01 0.77 -4.90
C ILE A 86 10.92 1.29 -3.78
N SER A 87 10.36 1.62 -2.61
CA SER A 87 11.12 2.12 -1.46
C SER A 87 12.16 1.12 -0.96
N ILE A 88 11.80 -0.18 -0.87
CA ILE A 88 12.74 -1.24 -0.51
C ILE A 88 13.84 -1.37 -1.59
N THR A 89 13.45 -1.39 -2.86
CA THR A 89 14.38 -1.53 -3.99
C THR A 89 15.39 -0.40 -4.02
N ILE A 90 14.96 0.85 -3.83
CA ILE A 90 15.85 2.02 -3.76
C ILE A 90 16.87 1.85 -2.62
N ARG A 91 16.46 1.35 -1.44
CA ARG A 91 17.38 1.10 -0.31
C ARG A 91 18.40 0.01 -0.61
N ILE A 92 18.01 -1.05 -1.33
CA ILE A 92 18.92 -2.12 -1.76
C ILE A 92 19.91 -1.55 -2.78
N VAL A 93 19.43 -0.85 -3.81
CA VAL A 93 20.27 -0.23 -4.85
C VAL A 93 21.26 0.76 -4.25
N LYS A 94 20.86 1.58 -3.27
CA LYS A 94 21.80 2.45 -2.54
C LYS A 94 22.92 1.65 -1.86
N ARG A 95 22.60 0.55 -1.18
CA ARG A 95 23.62 -0.33 -0.55
C ARG A 95 24.52 -1.03 -1.54
N THR A 96 24.07 -1.33 -2.76
CA THR A 96 24.95 -1.93 -3.79
C THR A 96 26.12 -1.01 -4.21
N LYS A 97 26.01 0.29 -3.95
CA LYS A 97 27.05 1.27 -4.24
C LYS A 97 28.01 1.49 -3.06
N ASP A 98 27.64 1.04 -1.87
CA ASP A 98 28.43 1.20 -0.65
C ASP A 98 29.56 0.15 -0.61
N PRO A 99 30.84 0.58 -0.51
CA PRO A 99 32.00 -0.32 -0.43
C PRO A 99 31.92 -1.34 0.71
N GLN A 100 31.11 -1.12 1.74
CA GLN A 100 30.93 -2.08 2.83
C GLN A 100 30.22 -3.37 2.38
N TYR A 101 29.43 -3.33 1.30
CA TYR A 101 28.57 -4.43 0.87
C TYR A 101 29.06 -5.17 -0.37
N TYR A 102 30.22 -4.81 -0.92
CA TYR A 102 30.83 -5.55 -2.01
C TYR A 102 32.36 -5.57 -1.88
N ASP A 103 32.97 -6.64 -2.37
CA ASP A 103 34.39 -6.67 -2.66
C ASP A 103 34.59 -6.63 -4.18
N ILE A 104 35.78 -6.23 -4.61
CA ILE A 104 36.20 -6.30 -6.02
C ILE A 104 37.03 -7.57 -6.16
N ASN A 105 36.60 -8.49 -7.02
CA ASN A 105 37.36 -9.72 -7.26
C ASN A 105 38.60 -9.46 -8.15
N PHE A 106 39.41 -10.50 -8.35
CA PHE A 106 40.60 -10.45 -9.20
C PHE A 106 40.35 -9.90 -10.62
N PHE A 107 39.14 -10.08 -11.17
CA PHE A 107 38.74 -9.60 -12.49
C PHE A 107 38.14 -8.18 -12.49
N GLY A 108 38.22 -7.45 -11.38
CA GLY A 108 37.62 -6.12 -11.26
C GLY A 108 36.09 -6.13 -11.14
N LYS A 109 35.45 -7.30 -10.98
CA LYS A 109 33.98 -7.41 -10.85
C LYS A 109 33.55 -7.30 -9.39
N LYS A 110 32.44 -6.59 -9.16
CA LYS A 110 31.81 -6.50 -7.84
C LYS A 110 31.22 -7.85 -7.43
N VAL A 111 31.59 -8.32 -6.24
CA VAL A 111 31.00 -9.49 -5.59
C VAL A 111 30.32 -9.01 -4.32
N TYR A 112 29.00 -9.16 -4.26
CA TYR A 112 28.20 -8.67 -3.13
C TYR A 112 28.34 -9.58 -1.92
N LYS A 113 28.49 -8.97 -0.75
CA LYS A 113 28.56 -9.68 0.54
C LYS A 113 27.19 -10.16 1.00
N PRO A 114 27.12 -11.27 1.77
CA PRO A 114 25.90 -11.64 2.48
C PRO A 114 25.47 -10.51 3.43
N GLY A 115 24.18 -10.20 3.46
CA GLY A 115 23.64 -9.09 4.26
C GLY A 115 23.31 -7.82 3.47
N LEU A 116 23.59 -7.77 2.16
CA LEU A 116 23.16 -6.69 1.26
C LEU A 116 21.64 -6.44 1.37
N VAL A 117 20.86 -7.52 1.33
CA VAL A 117 19.40 -7.50 1.53
C VAL A 117 19.10 -7.96 2.95
N ARG A 118 18.37 -7.15 3.72
CA ARG A 118 17.99 -7.54 5.09
C ARG A 118 16.85 -8.57 5.03
N PRO A 119 16.80 -9.56 5.93
CA PRO A 119 15.73 -10.57 5.95
C PRO A 119 14.32 -9.99 5.96
N LYS A 120 14.11 -8.89 6.70
CA LYS A 120 12.82 -8.18 6.77
C LYS A 120 12.40 -7.57 5.42
N GLU A 121 13.36 -7.08 4.64
CA GLU A 121 13.11 -6.50 3.32
C GLU A 121 12.80 -7.59 2.30
N PHE A 122 13.55 -8.69 2.35
CA PHE A 122 13.28 -9.87 1.54
C PHE A 122 11.89 -10.43 1.82
N LEU A 123 11.53 -10.62 3.10
CA LEU A 123 10.22 -11.12 3.49
C LEU A 123 9.09 -10.19 3.05
N ALA A 124 9.25 -8.87 3.21
CA ALA A 124 8.25 -7.90 2.77
C ALA A 124 8.06 -7.92 1.24
N LEU A 125 9.14 -8.08 0.47
CA LEU A 125 9.04 -8.21 -1.00
C LEU A 125 8.32 -9.49 -1.39
N ILE A 126 8.71 -10.64 -0.86
CA ILE A 126 8.12 -11.95 -1.20
C ILE A 126 6.66 -12.04 -0.75
N ALA A 127 6.36 -11.68 0.50
CA ALA A 127 5.01 -11.74 1.05
C ALA A 127 4.03 -10.79 0.33
N SER A 128 4.53 -9.68 -0.22
CA SER A 128 3.69 -8.75 -0.99
C SER A 128 3.46 -9.18 -2.45
N VAL A 129 4.18 -10.20 -2.98
CA VAL A 129 3.99 -10.64 -4.38
C VAL A 129 2.59 -11.18 -4.64
N PRO A 130 2.04 -12.15 -3.87
CA PRO A 130 0.72 -12.72 -4.18
C PRO A 130 -0.38 -11.66 -4.13
N ILE A 131 -0.34 -10.79 -3.12
CA ILE A 131 -1.30 -9.69 -2.94
C ILE A 131 -1.20 -8.71 -4.11
N PHE A 132 0.02 -8.31 -4.49
CA PHE A 132 0.24 -7.38 -5.60
C PHE A 132 -0.25 -7.95 -6.93
N LEU A 133 -0.02 -9.24 -7.19
CA LEU A 133 -0.46 -9.87 -8.42
C LEU A 133 -1.97 -10.01 -8.48
N LEU A 134 -2.63 -10.47 -7.42
CA LEU A 134 -4.08 -10.64 -7.39
C LEU A 134 -4.82 -9.30 -7.53
N ILE A 135 -4.46 -8.34 -6.68
CA ILE A 135 -5.13 -7.03 -6.64
C ILE A 135 -4.74 -6.19 -7.85
N GLY A 136 -3.46 -6.24 -8.25
CA GLY A 136 -2.95 -5.54 -9.41
C GLY A 136 -3.55 -6.06 -10.71
N ALA A 137 -3.69 -7.38 -10.87
CA ALA A 137 -4.33 -7.97 -12.05
C ALA A 137 -5.80 -7.52 -12.16
N TYR A 138 -6.55 -7.53 -11.06
CA TYR A 138 -7.94 -7.03 -11.04
C TYR A 138 -8.01 -5.55 -11.43
N PHE A 139 -7.18 -4.70 -10.83
CA PHE A 139 -7.15 -3.27 -11.13
C PHE A 139 -6.81 -2.99 -12.60
N VAL A 140 -5.75 -3.63 -13.11
CA VAL A 140 -5.27 -3.44 -14.48
C VAL A 140 -6.25 -3.99 -15.50
N ALA A 141 -6.85 -5.17 -15.27
CA ALA A 141 -7.85 -5.74 -16.16
C ALA A 141 -9.06 -4.81 -16.33
N ARG A 142 -9.54 -4.24 -15.24
CA ARG A 142 -10.64 -3.26 -15.24
C ARG A 142 -10.24 -1.93 -15.88
N LEU A 143 -8.99 -1.49 -15.69
CA LEU A 143 -8.45 -0.31 -16.37
C LEU A 143 -8.40 -0.50 -17.89
N ILE A 144 -7.95 -1.68 -18.34
CA ILE A 144 -7.95 -2.04 -19.77
C ILE A 144 -9.38 -2.07 -20.31
N ASN A 145 -10.34 -2.65 -19.58
CA ASN A 145 -11.74 -2.65 -20.00
C ASN A 145 -12.33 -1.24 -20.10
N LEU A 146 -11.98 -0.36 -19.16
CA LEU A 146 -12.41 1.04 -19.20
C LEU A 146 -11.85 1.76 -20.44
N ILE A 147 -10.58 1.53 -20.77
CA ILE A 147 -9.92 2.16 -21.92
C ILE A 147 -10.47 1.62 -23.26
N LEU A 148 -10.65 0.30 -23.39
CA LEU A 148 -11.04 -0.35 -24.65
C LEU A 148 -12.55 -0.36 -24.88
N TYR A 149 -13.34 -0.52 -23.82
CA TYR A 149 -14.79 -0.78 -23.91
C TYR A 149 -15.64 0.23 -23.13
N GLY A 150 -15.04 1.24 -22.51
CA GLY A 150 -15.76 2.33 -21.85
C GLY A 150 -16.52 1.96 -20.58
N HIS A 151 -16.27 0.78 -19.99
CA HIS A 151 -16.95 0.32 -18.79
C HIS A 151 -16.02 -0.39 -17.81
N ILE A 152 -16.42 -0.40 -16.53
CA ILE A 152 -15.71 -1.02 -15.41
C ILE A 152 -16.29 -2.39 -15.13
#